data_AF-A0A2V9SRM9-F1
#
_entry.id   AF-A0A2V9SRM9-F1
#
_cell.length_a   1.000
_cell.length_b   1.000
_cell.length_c   1.000
_cell.angle_alpha   90.00
_cell.angle_beta   90.00
_cell.angle_gamma   90.00
#
_symmetry.space_group_name_H-M   'P 1'
#
loop_
_entity.id
_entity.type
_entity.pdbx_description
1 polymer ?
#
loop_
_entity_poly.entity_id
_entity_poly.type
_entity_poly.pdbx_seq_one_letter_code
_entity_poly.pdbx_strand_id
1 'polypeptide(L)'
;MISTDFVSRTESLPGIGNSPEFMNAAFEQREKSPPDQVQLPQGVVVYEVTAIKPPATPTFEEIRSRVETEFKNERVAALLSQKTKELSDRAKAEHDLKKAAKEVGATVKTTDFVLPDGQVPDLGNLSGPAAVIFSMKPGEISGPIENGNIGAVLSLLEKQEPSAQDFAAKKDQIRDSLLQGKQQELFGLFVQNLREQMQKSGKIKINEDEMKSLSRSQAPEEG
;
A
#
# COMPACT_ATOMS: atom_id res chain seq x y z
N MET A 1 -34.83 23.89 0.71
CA MET A 1 -34.35 23.44 2.04
C MET A 1 -34.02 21.96 1.88
N ILE A 2 -32.76 21.58 2.04
CA ILE A 2 -32.32 20.18 1.93
C ILE A 2 -32.32 19.63 3.35
N SER A 3 -33.07 18.56 3.59
CA SER A 3 -33.02 17.81 4.86
C SER A 3 -32.32 16.50 4.59
N THR A 4 -31.39 16.13 5.45
CA THR A 4 -30.70 14.84 5.41
C THR A 4 -31.24 13.94 6.53
N ASP A 5 -30.97 12.64 6.41
CA ASP A 5 -31.03 11.74 7.57
C ASP A 5 -29.85 12.03 8.53
N PHE A 6 -29.69 11.21 9.58
CA PHE A 6 -28.52 11.29 10.45
C PHE A 6 -27.24 11.06 9.65
N VAL A 7 -26.31 12.00 9.78
CA VAL A 7 -25.03 11.97 9.06
C VAL A 7 -23.88 11.70 10.02
N SER A 8 -22.82 11.07 9.54
CA SER A 8 -21.56 10.92 10.28
C SER A 8 -20.56 12.03 9.92
N ARG A 9 -19.55 12.30 10.75
CA ARG A 9 -18.56 13.39 10.53
C ARG A 9 -17.82 13.31 9.19
N THR A 10 -17.73 12.12 8.58
CA THR A 10 -17.00 11.86 7.35
C THR A 10 -17.91 11.69 6.13
N GLU A 11 -19.22 11.92 6.30
CA GLU A 11 -20.20 11.71 5.25
C GLU A 11 -20.30 12.91 4.30
N SER A 12 -20.41 12.64 3.00
CA SER A 12 -20.59 13.68 1.99
C SER A 12 -22.06 14.07 1.89
N LEU A 13 -22.36 15.36 2.02
CA LEU A 13 -23.74 15.85 2.02
C LEU A 13 -24.21 16.31 0.64
N PRO A 14 -25.49 16.11 0.27
CA PRO A 14 -26.06 16.66 -0.96
C PRO A 14 -25.95 18.19 -0.99
N GLY A 15 -25.37 18.74 -2.06
CA GLY A 15 -25.24 20.19 -2.28
C GLY A 15 -24.06 20.87 -1.57
N ILE A 16 -23.47 20.23 -0.55
CA ILE A 16 -22.28 20.73 0.18
C ILE A 16 -21.03 19.90 -0.15
N GLY A 17 -21.20 18.62 -0.50
CA GLY A 17 -20.10 17.70 -0.76
C GLY A 17 -19.38 17.27 0.52
N ASN A 18 -18.13 16.85 0.38
CA ASN A 18 -17.25 16.56 1.52
C ASN A 18 -16.61 17.87 2.00
N SER A 19 -17.15 18.46 3.08
CA SER A 19 -16.69 19.75 3.64
C SER A 19 -16.41 19.61 5.15
N PRO A 20 -15.17 19.34 5.57
CA PRO A 20 -14.82 19.16 6.97
C PRO A 20 -15.15 20.38 7.86
N GLU A 21 -15.00 21.60 7.33
CA GLU A 21 -15.31 22.83 8.07
C GLU A 21 -16.79 22.92 8.43
N PHE A 22 -17.66 22.57 7.47
CA PHE A 22 -19.10 22.49 7.71
C PHE A 22 -19.44 21.39 8.71
N MET A 23 -18.88 20.19 8.54
CA MET A 23 -19.17 19.06 9.42
C MET A 23 -18.74 19.34 10.86
N ASN A 24 -17.61 20.02 11.09
CA ASN A 24 -17.20 20.41 12.44
C ASN A 24 -18.20 21.36 13.09
N ALA A 25 -18.59 22.43 12.38
CA ALA A 25 -19.56 23.40 12.89
C ALA A 25 -20.95 22.77 13.14
N ALA A 26 -21.40 21.88 12.25
CA ALA A 26 -22.65 21.15 12.40
C ALA A 26 -22.65 20.22 13.62
N PHE A 27 -21.55 19.50 13.88
CA PHE A 27 -21.44 18.60 15.03
C PHE A 27 -21.15 19.31 16.36
N GLU A 28 -20.74 20.58 16.34
CA GLU A 28 -20.58 21.41 17.55
C GLU A 28 -21.90 22.08 18.00
N GLN A 29 -22.85 22.26 17.07
CA GLN A 29 -24.14 22.87 17.37
C GLN A 29 -25.01 21.93 18.25
N ARG A 30 -25.63 22.49 19.29
CA ARG A 30 -26.55 21.73 20.16
C ARG A 30 -27.90 21.54 19.47
N GLU A 31 -28.57 20.43 19.78
CA GLU A 31 -29.93 20.16 19.31
C GLU A 31 -30.86 21.32 19.67
N LYS A 32 -31.74 21.72 18.73
CA LYS A 32 -32.72 22.82 18.89
C LYS A 32 -32.09 24.20 19.11
N SER A 33 -30.82 24.38 18.74
CA SER A 33 -30.22 25.72 18.65
C SER A 33 -30.79 26.47 17.44
N PRO A 34 -30.81 27.82 17.46
CA PRO A 34 -31.17 28.63 16.30
C PRO A 34 -30.34 28.26 15.05
N PRO A 35 -30.85 28.54 13.84
CA PRO A 35 -30.07 28.36 12.62
C PRO A 35 -28.75 29.13 12.69
N ASP A 36 -27.66 28.47 12.33
CA ASP A 36 -26.31 29.04 12.26
C ASP A 36 -25.81 29.03 10.81
N GLN A 37 -24.70 29.72 10.55
CA GLN A 37 -24.13 29.85 9.21
C GLN A 37 -22.63 29.59 9.18
N VAL A 38 -22.19 28.88 8.15
CA VAL A 38 -20.78 28.63 7.86
C VAL A 38 -20.42 29.15 6.49
N GLN A 39 -19.28 29.83 6.39
CA GLN A 39 -18.71 30.27 5.14
C GLN A 39 -17.87 29.12 4.55
N LEU A 40 -18.27 28.65 3.37
CA LEU A 40 -17.51 27.67 2.58
C LEU A 40 -16.97 28.34 1.31
N PRO A 41 -15.95 27.76 0.65
CA PRO A 41 -15.45 28.26 -0.64
C PRO A 41 -16.53 28.40 -1.71
N GLN A 42 -17.54 27.53 -1.68
CA GLN A 42 -18.67 27.49 -2.61
C GLN A 42 -19.83 28.45 -2.24
N GLY A 43 -19.79 29.10 -1.07
CA GLY A 43 -20.82 30.04 -0.62
C GLY A 43 -21.12 29.96 0.88
N VAL A 44 -22.15 30.68 1.32
CA VAL A 44 -22.64 30.62 2.71
C VAL A 44 -23.69 29.54 2.84
N VAL A 45 -23.51 28.65 3.80
CA VAL A 45 -24.49 27.62 4.16
C VAL A 45 -25.15 28.01 5.48
N VAL A 46 -26.48 28.09 5.49
CA VAL A 46 -27.28 28.24 6.71
C VAL A 46 -27.84 26.88 7.08
N TYR A 47 -27.61 26.43 8.31
CA TYR A 47 -27.98 25.09 8.78
C TYR A 47 -28.62 25.12 10.17
N GLU A 48 -29.39 24.09 10.47
CA GLU A 48 -30.05 23.91 11.76
C GLU A 48 -29.97 22.43 12.15
N VAL A 49 -29.50 22.14 13.36
CA VAL A 49 -29.45 20.77 13.89
C VAL A 49 -30.77 20.43 14.57
N THR A 50 -31.59 19.63 13.88
CA THR A 50 -32.93 19.24 14.32
C THR A 50 -32.92 18.10 15.35
N ALA A 51 -31.95 17.18 15.25
CA ALA A 51 -31.80 16.03 16.14
C ALA A 51 -30.33 15.60 16.25
N ILE A 52 -29.90 15.16 17.43
CA ILE A 52 -28.57 14.56 17.64
C ILE A 52 -28.75 13.10 18.05
N LYS A 53 -28.19 12.17 17.27
CA LYS A 53 -28.10 10.76 17.65
C LYS A 53 -26.79 10.56 18.44
N PRO A 54 -26.85 10.19 19.74
CA PRO A 54 -25.64 9.96 20.52
C PRO A 54 -24.82 8.81 19.93
N PRO A 55 -23.48 8.84 20.07
CA PRO A 55 -22.64 7.73 19.64
C PRO A 55 -23.06 6.46 20.37
N ALA A 56 -23.62 5.53 19.62
CA ALA A 56 -23.98 4.21 20.11
C ALA A 56 -23.00 3.20 19.52
N THR A 57 -22.54 2.27 20.35
CA THR A 57 -21.86 1.08 19.83
C THR A 57 -22.86 0.36 18.93
N PRO A 58 -22.55 0.13 17.65
CA PRO A 58 -23.41 -0.63 16.78
C PRO A 58 -23.72 -1.97 17.44
N THR A 59 -24.97 -2.38 17.39
CA THR A 59 -25.35 -3.72 17.83
C THR A 59 -24.65 -4.76 16.95
N PHE A 60 -24.46 -5.99 17.47
CA PHE A 60 -23.87 -7.06 16.69
C PHE A 60 -24.61 -7.29 15.37
N GLU A 61 -25.94 -7.17 15.34
CA GLU A 61 -26.74 -7.31 14.12
C GLU A 61 -26.40 -6.24 13.05
N GLU A 62 -26.12 -5.01 13.45
CA GLU A 62 -25.77 -3.91 12.52
C GLU A 62 -24.38 -4.09 11.89
N ILE A 63 -23.43 -4.69 12.62
CA ILE A 63 -22.05 -4.92 12.13
C ILE A 63 -21.79 -6.36 11.72
N ARG A 64 -22.78 -7.25 11.82
CA ARG A 64 -22.61 -8.69 11.58
C ARG A 64 -21.99 -8.97 10.22
N SER A 65 -22.48 -8.31 9.17
CA SER A 65 -21.98 -8.49 7.80
C SER A 65 -20.53 -8.05 7.63
N ARG A 66 -20.15 -6.94 8.27
CA ARG A 66 -18.78 -6.42 8.28
C ARG A 66 -17.84 -7.37 9.03
N VAL A 67 -18.20 -7.74 10.26
CA VAL A 67 -17.41 -8.66 11.09
C VAL A 67 -17.29 -10.02 10.42
N GLU A 68 -18.35 -10.54 9.81
CA GLU A 68 -18.31 -11.80 9.06
C GLU A 68 -17.34 -11.71 7.87
N THR A 69 -17.33 -10.59 7.15
CA THR A 69 -16.42 -10.37 6.02
C THR A 69 -14.97 -10.26 6.50
N GLU A 70 -14.71 -9.46 7.53
CA GLU A 70 -13.38 -9.30 8.12
C GLU A 70 -12.85 -10.64 8.67
N PHE A 71 -13.68 -11.37 9.41
CA PHE A 71 -13.33 -12.69 9.93
C PHE A 71 -13.05 -13.70 8.81
N LYS A 72 -13.86 -13.72 7.75
CA LYS A 72 -13.61 -14.57 6.57
C LYS A 72 -12.26 -14.24 5.94
N ASN A 73 -11.97 -12.96 5.73
CA ASN A 73 -10.70 -12.53 5.13
C ASN A 73 -9.49 -12.92 5.99
N GLU A 74 -9.58 -12.72 7.31
CA GLU A 74 -8.53 -13.12 8.26
C GLU A 74 -8.32 -14.64 8.24
N ARG A 75 -9.41 -15.42 8.23
CA ARG A 75 -9.35 -16.89 8.16
C ARG A 75 -8.76 -17.38 6.85
N VAL A 76 -9.12 -16.74 5.73
CA VAL A 76 -8.56 -17.06 4.41
C VAL A 76 -7.05 -16.80 4.41
N ALA A 77 -6.59 -15.65 4.89
CA ALA A 77 -5.17 -15.33 4.95
C ALA A 77 -4.39 -16.31 5.84
N ALA A 78 -4.92 -16.63 7.03
CA ALA A 78 -4.29 -17.58 7.94
C ALA A 78 -4.21 -19.00 7.35
N LEU A 79 -5.29 -19.47 6.74
CA LEU A 79 -5.33 -20.79 6.09
C LEU A 79 -4.41 -20.84 4.86
N LEU A 80 -4.36 -19.76 4.08
CA LEU A 80 -3.48 -19.65 2.92
C LEU A 80 -2.02 -19.73 3.35
N SER A 81 -1.62 -18.96 4.37
CA SER A 81 -0.26 -18.99 4.92
C SER A 81 0.09 -20.38 5.43
N GLN A 82 -0.80 -21.00 6.20
CA GLN A 82 -0.62 -22.36 6.72
C GLN A 82 -0.44 -23.38 5.59
N LYS A 83 -1.29 -23.34 4.56
CA LYS A 83 -1.23 -24.28 3.43
C LYS A 83 -0.01 -24.05 2.55
N THR A 84 0.39 -22.81 2.35
CA THR A 84 1.60 -22.46 1.58
C THR A 84 2.86 -22.90 2.31
N LYS A 85 2.88 -22.74 3.64
CA LYS A 85 3.95 -23.26 4.48
C LYS A 85 4.00 -24.79 4.44
N GLU A 86 2.86 -25.46 4.58
CA GLU A 86 2.75 -26.92 4.47
C GLU A 86 3.27 -27.42 3.12
N LEU A 87 2.89 -26.75 2.02
CA LEU A 87 3.39 -27.03 0.68
C LEU A 87 4.91 -26.88 0.61
N SER A 88 5.45 -25.76 1.10
CA SER A 88 6.90 -25.50 1.10
C SER A 88 7.67 -26.56 1.90
N ASP A 89 7.21 -26.87 3.10
CA ASP A 89 7.88 -27.82 4.00
C ASP A 89 7.90 -29.23 3.36
N ARG A 90 6.77 -29.69 2.81
CA ARG A 90 6.70 -30.97 2.10
C ARG A 90 7.54 -30.98 0.83
N ALA A 91 7.45 -29.94 0.01
CA ALA A 91 8.21 -29.84 -1.23
C ALA A 91 9.72 -29.91 -0.97
N LYS A 92 10.21 -29.26 0.09
CA LYS A 92 11.61 -29.34 0.51
C LYS A 92 12.00 -30.70 1.08
N ALA A 93 11.14 -31.31 1.91
CA ALA A 93 11.41 -32.62 2.49
C ALA A 93 11.48 -33.74 1.44
N GLU A 94 10.62 -33.66 0.43
CA GLU A 94 10.51 -34.67 -0.63
C GLU A 94 11.41 -34.37 -1.84
N HIS A 95 11.97 -33.16 -1.92
CA HIS A 95 12.61 -32.62 -3.11
C HIS A 95 11.74 -32.72 -4.38
N ASP A 96 10.41 -32.76 -4.22
CA ASP A 96 9.43 -32.91 -5.29
C ASP A 96 8.24 -31.97 -5.05
N LEU A 97 8.30 -30.80 -5.70
CA LEU A 97 7.21 -29.81 -5.65
C LEU A 97 5.91 -30.35 -6.24
N LYS A 98 5.98 -31.24 -7.25
CA LYS A 98 4.79 -31.75 -7.93
C LYS A 98 4.05 -32.76 -7.06
N LYS A 99 4.78 -33.61 -6.36
CA LYS A 99 4.21 -34.54 -5.37
C LYS A 99 3.59 -33.78 -4.20
N ALA A 100 4.33 -32.83 -3.61
CA ALA A 100 3.83 -32.00 -2.52
C ALA A 100 2.57 -31.20 -2.90
N ALA A 101 2.54 -30.62 -4.11
CA ALA A 101 1.38 -29.90 -4.63
C ALA A 101 0.14 -30.81 -4.72
N LYS A 102 0.29 -32.04 -5.23
CA LYS A 102 -0.81 -33.01 -5.31
C LYS A 102 -1.37 -33.37 -3.93
N GLU A 103 -0.50 -33.52 -2.93
CA GLU A 103 -0.90 -33.87 -1.56
C GLU A 103 -1.67 -32.76 -0.84
N VAL A 104 -1.32 -31.48 -1.10
CA VAL A 104 -2.02 -30.34 -0.50
C VAL A 104 -3.17 -29.81 -1.36
N GLY A 105 -3.41 -30.40 -2.54
CA GLY A 105 -4.46 -29.97 -3.48
C GLY A 105 -4.12 -28.71 -4.28
N ALA A 106 -2.83 -28.35 -4.39
CA ALA A 106 -2.35 -27.24 -5.19
C ALA A 106 -2.14 -27.63 -6.66
N THR A 107 -2.20 -26.64 -7.55
CA THR A 107 -1.94 -26.82 -8.98
C THR A 107 -0.50 -26.44 -9.30
N VAL A 108 0.20 -27.27 -10.07
CA VAL A 108 1.54 -26.96 -10.58
C VAL A 108 1.41 -26.34 -11.95
N LYS A 109 2.06 -25.18 -12.13
CA LYS A 109 2.20 -24.51 -13.43
C LYS A 109 3.67 -24.28 -13.71
N THR A 110 4.02 -24.30 -14.98
CA THR A 110 5.37 -23.99 -15.49
C THR A 110 5.26 -22.80 -16.41
N THR A 111 6.20 -21.87 -16.31
CA THR A 111 6.31 -20.73 -17.20
C THR A 111 7.54 -20.86 -18.10
N ASP A 112 7.55 -20.09 -19.18
CA ASP A 112 8.78 -19.83 -19.93
C ASP A 112 9.73 -18.93 -19.11
N PHE A 113 10.86 -18.54 -19.71
CA PHE A 113 11.80 -17.60 -19.10
C PHE A 113 11.13 -16.27 -18.79
N VAL A 114 11.32 -15.80 -17.55
CA VAL A 114 10.76 -14.54 -17.06
C VAL A 114 11.90 -13.66 -16.57
N LEU A 115 11.84 -12.37 -16.91
CA LEU A 115 12.77 -11.37 -16.41
C LEU A 115 12.45 -10.98 -14.95
N PRO A 116 13.39 -10.38 -14.21
CA PRO A 116 13.15 -9.92 -12.83
C PRO A 116 12.00 -8.93 -12.63
N ASP A 117 11.69 -8.16 -13.66
CA ASP A 117 10.57 -7.20 -13.74
C ASP A 117 9.34 -7.78 -14.46
N GLY A 118 9.38 -9.06 -14.82
CA GLY A 118 8.31 -9.75 -15.52
C GLY A 118 7.14 -10.15 -14.63
N GLN A 119 6.02 -10.48 -15.28
CA GLN A 119 4.82 -11.01 -14.64
C GLN A 119 4.60 -12.47 -15.00
N VAL A 120 4.21 -13.24 -14.00
CA VAL A 120 3.80 -14.64 -14.12
C VAL A 120 2.28 -14.74 -13.96
N PRO A 121 1.55 -15.42 -14.87
CA PRO A 121 0.14 -15.69 -14.68
C PRO A 121 -0.15 -16.33 -13.31
N ASP A 122 -1.19 -15.86 -12.63
CA ASP A 122 -1.62 -16.31 -11.30
C ASP A 122 -0.65 -16.08 -10.14
N LEU A 123 0.56 -15.57 -10.37
CA LEU A 123 1.50 -15.18 -9.31
C LEU A 123 1.72 -13.65 -9.27
N GLY A 124 1.60 -12.98 -10.41
CA GLY A 124 1.85 -11.55 -10.56
C GLY A 124 3.32 -11.22 -10.80
N ASN A 125 3.74 -10.03 -10.36
CA ASN A 125 5.10 -9.53 -10.55
C ASN A 125 6.11 -10.26 -9.65
N LEU A 126 7.28 -10.60 -10.20
CA LEU A 126 8.34 -11.29 -9.48
C LEU A 126 9.27 -10.39 -8.66
N SER A 127 9.17 -9.06 -8.77
CA SER A 127 10.06 -8.14 -8.06
C SER A 127 9.83 -8.04 -6.54
N GLY A 128 8.78 -8.67 -6.02
CA GLY A 128 8.40 -8.66 -4.61
C GLY A 128 8.88 -9.91 -3.85
N PRO A 129 8.00 -10.56 -3.05
CA PRO A 129 8.34 -11.77 -2.29
C PRO A 129 8.88 -12.93 -3.14
N ALA A 130 8.53 -12.98 -4.43
CA ALA A 130 9.01 -13.99 -5.37
C ALA A 130 10.43 -13.73 -5.90
N ALA A 131 11.05 -12.57 -5.64
CA ALA A 131 12.35 -12.19 -6.18
C ALA A 131 13.48 -13.14 -5.77
N VAL A 132 13.30 -13.88 -4.68
CA VAL A 132 14.23 -14.92 -4.20
C VAL A 132 14.59 -15.93 -5.29
N ILE A 133 13.67 -16.19 -6.23
CA ILE A 133 13.87 -17.18 -7.31
C ILE A 133 15.09 -16.85 -8.20
N PHE A 134 15.43 -15.57 -8.37
CA PHE A 134 16.57 -15.16 -9.19
C PHE A 134 17.94 -15.36 -8.52
N SER A 135 17.93 -15.51 -7.19
CA SER A 135 19.11 -15.81 -6.38
C SER A 135 19.34 -17.32 -6.15
N MET A 136 18.34 -18.14 -6.49
CA MET A 136 18.39 -19.60 -6.29
C MET A 136 19.19 -20.31 -7.40
N LYS A 137 19.57 -21.57 -7.12
CA LYS A 137 20.15 -22.47 -8.12
C LYS A 137 19.09 -23.34 -8.79
N PRO A 138 19.29 -23.76 -10.05
CA PRO A 138 18.42 -24.73 -10.69
C PRO A 138 18.25 -25.99 -9.82
N GLY A 139 17.00 -26.43 -9.65
CA GLY A 139 16.59 -27.53 -8.78
C GLY A 139 16.26 -27.13 -7.33
N GLU A 140 16.54 -25.89 -6.91
CA GLU A 140 16.16 -25.42 -5.57
C GLU A 140 14.67 -25.05 -5.50
N ILE A 141 14.10 -25.29 -4.33
CA ILE A 141 12.70 -24.98 -3.99
C ILE A 141 12.68 -23.81 -3.01
N SER A 142 11.87 -22.79 -3.31
CA SER A 142 11.78 -21.56 -2.52
C SER A 142 11.11 -21.81 -1.17
N GLY A 143 11.18 -20.82 -0.27
CA GLY A 143 10.24 -20.74 0.84
C GLY A 143 8.81 -20.44 0.37
N PRO A 144 7.85 -20.37 1.32
CA PRO A 144 6.51 -19.91 1.01
C PRO A 144 6.55 -18.46 0.50
N ILE A 145 5.82 -18.20 -0.58
CA ILE A 145 5.68 -16.90 -1.19
C ILE A 145 4.21 -16.50 -1.06
N GLU A 146 3.98 -15.37 -0.41
CA GLU A 146 2.65 -14.79 -0.25
C GLU A 146 2.59 -13.49 -1.05
N ASN A 147 1.67 -13.40 -2.01
CA ASN A 147 1.43 -12.21 -2.80
C ASN A 147 -0.06 -11.86 -2.78
N GLY A 148 -0.45 -11.01 -1.82
CA GLY A 148 -1.86 -10.71 -1.57
C GLY A 148 -2.63 -11.97 -1.19
N ASN A 149 -3.62 -12.34 -1.99
CA ASN A 149 -4.46 -13.52 -1.76
C ASN A 149 -3.90 -14.80 -2.39
N ILE A 150 -2.64 -14.78 -2.82
CA ILE A 150 -2.00 -15.88 -3.54
C ILE A 150 -0.84 -16.42 -2.71
N GLY A 151 -0.86 -17.73 -2.47
CA GLY A 151 0.19 -18.47 -1.79
C GLY A 151 0.85 -19.45 -2.76
N ALA A 152 2.16 -19.35 -2.94
CA ALA A 152 2.92 -20.13 -3.90
C ALA A 152 4.24 -20.65 -3.33
N VAL A 153 4.77 -21.69 -3.98
CA VAL A 153 6.12 -22.21 -3.77
C VAL A 153 6.72 -22.42 -5.15
N LEU A 154 7.92 -21.90 -5.37
CA LEU A 154 8.59 -21.91 -6.66
C LEU A 154 9.71 -22.94 -6.67
N SER A 155 9.94 -23.54 -7.83
CA SER A 155 11.13 -24.34 -8.11
C SER A 155 11.83 -23.75 -9.31
N LEU A 156 13.13 -23.45 -9.18
CA LEU A 156 13.89 -22.91 -10.30
C LEU A 156 14.28 -24.05 -11.23
N LEU A 157 13.74 -24.09 -12.45
CA LEU A 157 14.08 -25.14 -13.41
C LEU A 157 15.36 -24.82 -14.18
N GLU A 158 15.45 -23.59 -14.68
CA GLU A 158 16.55 -23.16 -15.53
C GLU A 158 16.83 -21.67 -15.31
N LYS A 159 18.10 -21.28 -15.42
CA LYS A 159 18.54 -19.89 -15.32
C LYS A 159 19.35 -19.55 -16.57
N GLN A 160 18.87 -18.58 -17.33
CA GLN A 160 19.58 -18.06 -18.49
C GLN A 160 20.32 -16.78 -18.11
N GLU A 161 21.64 -16.80 -18.20
CA GLU A 161 22.44 -15.59 -18.01
C GLU A 161 22.47 -14.76 -19.31
N PRO A 162 22.53 -13.42 -19.22
CA PRO A 162 22.69 -12.57 -20.39
C PRO A 162 23.97 -12.96 -21.16
N SER A 163 23.88 -13.07 -22.47
CA SER A 163 25.08 -13.35 -23.27
C SER A 163 26.00 -12.12 -23.31
N ALA A 164 27.28 -12.34 -23.66
CA ALA A 164 28.22 -11.24 -23.90
C ALA A 164 27.72 -10.27 -24.99
N GLN A 165 26.94 -10.77 -25.96
CA GLN A 165 26.34 -9.96 -27.01
C GLN A 165 25.19 -9.10 -26.48
N ASP A 166 24.33 -9.64 -25.61
CA ASP A 166 23.25 -8.90 -24.96
C ASP A 166 23.80 -7.80 -24.06
N PHE A 167 24.87 -8.11 -23.32
CA PHE A 167 25.57 -7.12 -22.51
C PHE A 167 26.20 -6.04 -23.37
N ALA A 168 26.89 -6.39 -24.45
CA ALA A 168 27.49 -5.42 -25.37
C ALA A 168 26.44 -4.47 -25.96
N ALA A 169 25.27 -5.00 -26.35
CA ALA A 169 24.17 -4.21 -26.91
C ALA A 169 23.57 -3.20 -25.91
N LYS A 170 23.56 -3.52 -24.60
CA LYS A 170 23.00 -2.65 -23.55
C LYS A 170 24.06 -1.89 -22.76
N LYS A 171 25.35 -2.09 -23.04
CA LYS A 171 26.47 -1.57 -22.24
C LYS A 171 26.41 -0.06 -22.08
N ASP A 172 26.20 0.68 -23.17
CA ASP A 172 26.18 2.14 -23.14
C ASP A 172 24.96 2.66 -22.36
N GLN A 173 23.78 2.04 -22.55
CA GLN A 173 22.58 2.37 -21.78
C GLN A 173 22.77 2.10 -20.27
N ILE A 174 23.38 0.96 -19.90
CA ILE A 174 23.68 0.63 -18.51
C ILE A 174 24.67 1.65 -17.93
N ARG A 175 25.72 2.00 -18.69
CA ARG A 175 26.71 2.99 -18.29
C ARG A 175 26.06 4.35 -18.03
N ASP A 176 25.23 4.82 -18.95
CA ASP A 176 24.59 6.14 -18.85
C ASP A 176 23.61 6.20 -17.68
N SER A 177 22.82 5.14 -17.46
CA SER A 177 21.93 5.03 -16.30
C SER A 177 22.69 5.06 -14.97
N LEU A 178 23.81 4.31 -14.87
CA LEU A 178 24.66 4.31 -13.68
C LEU A 178 25.34 5.66 -13.46
N LEU A 179 25.80 6.33 -14.52
CA LEU A 179 26.38 7.67 -14.44
C LEU A 179 25.36 8.69 -13.96
N GLN A 180 24.14 8.67 -14.52
CA GLN A 180 23.07 9.56 -14.12
C GLN A 180 22.66 9.35 -12.66
N GLY A 181 22.48 8.09 -12.24
CA GLY A 181 22.14 7.76 -10.85
C GLY A 181 23.21 8.24 -9.87
N LYS A 182 24.49 8.04 -10.20
CA LYS A 182 25.60 8.50 -9.36
C LYS A 182 25.75 10.02 -9.32
N GLN A 183 25.49 10.71 -10.43
CA GLN A 183 25.47 12.17 -10.45
C GLN A 183 24.35 12.73 -9.55
N GLN A 184 23.15 12.14 -9.60
CA GLN A 184 22.03 12.55 -8.73
C GLN A 184 22.35 12.32 -7.25
N GLU A 185 22.94 11.17 -6.90
CA GLU A 185 23.38 10.85 -5.54
C GLU A 185 24.41 11.87 -5.04
N LEU A 186 25.47 12.12 -5.81
CA LEU A 186 26.51 13.08 -5.44
C LEU A 186 25.98 14.51 -5.32
N PHE A 187 25.09 14.92 -6.22
CA PHE A 187 24.46 16.23 -6.15
C PHE A 187 23.58 16.37 -4.90
N GLY A 188 22.80 15.34 -4.56
CA GLY A 188 22.00 15.30 -3.34
C GLY A 188 22.87 15.46 -2.09
N LEU A 189 23.97 14.71 -2.00
CA LEU A 189 24.93 14.81 -0.90
C LEU A 189 25.60 16.19 -0.84
N PHE A 190 25.97 16.76 -1.99
CA PHE A 190 26.56 18.09 -2.08
C PHE A 190 25.59 19.18 -1.58
N VAL A 191 24.35 19.18 -2.05
CA VAL A 191 23.31 20.14 -1.63
C VAL A 191 23.02 20.00 -0.14
N GLN A 192 22.92 18.77 0.37
CA GLN A 192 22.72 18.52 1.79
C GLN A 192 23.86 19.11 2.63
N ASN A 193 25.11 18.82 2.26
CA ASN A 193 26.28 19.32 2.99
C ASN A 193 26.39 20.85 2.91
N LEU A 194 26.19 21.43 1.73
CA LEU A 194 26.22 22.88 1.53
C LEU A 194 25.15 23.58 2.38
N ARG A 195 23.93 23.03 2.42
CA ARG A 195 22.85 23.55 3.26
C ARG A 195 23.25 23.52 4.74
N GLU A 196 23.78 22.41 5.23
CA GLU A 196 24.25 22.30 6.62
C GLU A 196 25.36 23.31 6.94
N GLN A 197 26.33 23.51 6.05
CA GLN A 197 27.39 24.51 6.25
C GLN A 197 26.84 25.94 6.25
N MET A 198 25.93 26.25 5.33
CA MET A 198 25.32 27.58 5.24
C MET A 198 24.40 27.87 6.43
N GLN A 199 23.74 26.86 6.99
CA GLN A 199 23.01 26.97 8.25
C GLN A 199 23.94 27.22 9.43
N LYS A 200 25.01 26.42 9.57
CA LYS A 200 26.01 26.57 10.65
C LYS A 200 26.70 27.93 10.62
N SER A 201 26.98 28.45 9.42
CA SER A 201 27.56 29.79 9.23
C SER A 201 26.53 30.93 9.31
N GLY A 202 25.25 30.63 9.58
CA GLY A 202 24.18 31.61 9.74
C GLY A 202 23.73 32.29 8.44
N LYS A 203 24.23 31.86 7.28
CA LYS A 203 23.87 32.40 5.95
C LYS A 203 22.51 31.92 5.48
N ILE A 204 22.07 30.75 5.94
CA ILE A 204 20.70 30.24 5.76
C ILE A 204 20.08 30.10 7.15
N LYS A 205 18.90 30.70 7.35
CA LYS A 205 18.07 30.48 8.53
C LYS A 205 16.79 29.79 8.08
N ILE A 206 16.53 28.60 8.62
CA ILE A 206 15.28 27.88 8.39
C ILE A 206 14.35 28.18 9.55
N ASN A 207 13.12 28.62 9.23
CA ASN A 207 12.05 28.71 10.21
C ASN A 207 11.45 27.30 10.39
N GLU A 208 11.91 26.61 11.43
CA GLU A 208 11.51 25.24 11.78
C GLU A 208 10.00 25.10 12.03
N ASP A 209 9.35 26.15 12.54
CA ASP A 209 7.93 26.12 12.89
C ASP A 209 7.05 26.10 11.63
N GLU A 210 7.40 26.89 10.62
CA GLU A 210 6.72 26.89 9.31
C GLU A 210 7.03 25.63 8.48
N MET A 211 8.25 25.09 8.58
CA MET A 211 8.58 23.82 7.93
C MET A 211 7.74 22.65 8.48
N LYS A 212 7.48 22.64 9.80
CA LYS A 212 6.65 21.62 10.45
C LYS A 212 5.18 21.77 10.10
N SER A 213 4.65 22.99 9.95
CA SER A 213 3.25 23.21 9.54
C SER A 213 3.02 22.73 8.09
N LEU A 214 3.95 23.04 7.18
CA LEU A 214 3.90 22.60 5.78
C LEU A 214 3.99 21.07 5.64
N SER A 215 4.87 20.43 6.42
CA SER A 215 5.02 18.96 6.40
C SER A 215 3.78 18.24 6.93
N ARG A 216 3.06 18.81 7.91
CA ARG A 216 1.79 18.25 8.41
C ARG A 216 0.64 18.41 7.41
N SER A 217 0.62 19.49 6.64
CA SER A 217 -0.42 19.71 5.61
C SER A 217 -0.33 18.76 4.40
N GLN A 218 0.77 18.02 4.25
CA GLN A 218 0.98 17.06 3.16
C GLN A 218 0.88 15.58 3.58
N ALA A 219 0.68 15.29 4.86
CA ALA A 219 0.31 13.93 5.26
C ALA A 219 -1.16 13.70 4.87
N PRO A 220 -1.50 12.64 4.12
CA PRO A 220 -2.89 12.23 4.05
C PRO A 220 -3.33 11.91 5.47
N GLU A 221 -4.46 12.46 5.89
CA GLU A 221 -5.09 12.03 7.14
C GLU A 221 -5.44 10.55 6.98
N GLU A 222 -4.54 9.68 7.43
CA GLU A 222 -4.83 8.28 7.70
C GLU A 222 -5.77 8.23 8.90
N GLY A 223 -7.06 8.12 8.60
CA GLY A 223 -8.14 7.73 9.52
C GLY A 223 -8.58 6.30 9.26
#